data_AF-A0A9Q1CDG4-F1
#
_entry.id   AF-A0A9Q1CDG4-F1
#
_cell.length_a   1.000
_cell.length_b   1.000
_cell.length_c   1.000
_cell.angle_alpha   90.00
_cell.angle_beta   90.00
_cell.angle_gamma   90.00
#
_symmetry.space_group_name_H-M   'P 1'
#
loop_
_entity.id
_entity.type
_entity.pdbx_description
1 polymer ?
#
loop_
_entity_poly.entity_id
_entity_poly.type
_entity_poly.pdbx_seq_one_letter_code
_entity_poly.pdbx_strand_id
1 'polypeptide(L)'
;MEEEMLNTLAAILIRMTPEIFHELVDALSPLLEKKDKFMRKALEPELKIAITLCYLAIGDSYKSLMYSFSVSHNTICRIIPETCEVIFGEVMSFLSLVS
;
A
#
# COMPACT_ATOMS: atom_id res chain seq x y z
N MET A 1 12.83 9.59 -9.13
CA MET A 1 12.44 10.65 -8.17
C MET A 1 11.30 10.17 -7.27
N GLU A 2 10.24 9.56 -7.82
CA GLU A 2 9.19 8.89 -7.02
C GLU A 2 9.70 7.65 -6.27
N GLU A 3 10.54 6.83 -6.92
CA GLU A 3 11.16 5.62 -6.33
C GLU A 3 12.09 5.91 -5.13
N GLU A 4 12.88 6.99 -5.19
CA GLU A 4 13.80 7.38 -4.11
C GLU A 4 13.05 7.97 -2.90
N MET A 5 11.94 8.67 -3.16
CA MET A 5 11.00 9.10 -2.13
C MET A 5 10.33 7.89 -1.48
N LEU A 6 9.89 6.91 -2.27
CA LEU A 6 9.29 5.66 -1.80
C LEU A 6 10.25 4.88 -0.89
N ASN A 7 11.51 4.74 -1.30
CA ASN A 7 12.55 4.06 -0.53
C ASN A 7 12.88 4.78 0.78
N THR A 8 12.91 6.11 0.76
CA THR A 8 13.14 6.93 1.95
C THR A 8 11.96 6.82 2.93
N LEU A 9 10.72 6.80 2.42
CA LEU A 9 9.52 6.63 3.24
C LEU A 9 9.41 5.21 3.80
N ALA A 10 9.75 4.17 3.04
CA ALA A 10 9.75 2.78 3.50
C ALA A 10 10.71 2.57 4.68
N ALA A 11 11.92 3.13 4.58
CA ALA A 11 12.95 3.03 5.61
C ALA A 11 12.59 3.82 6.88
N ILE A 12 12.04 5.03 6.75
CA ILE A 12 11.81 5.93 7.89
C ILE A 12 10.48 5.66 8.58
N LEU A 13 9.41 5.38 7.83
CA LEU A 13 8.05 5.31 8.37
C LEU A 13 7.61 3.90 8.74
N ILE A 14 8.05 2.90 7.97
CA ILE A 14 7.53 1.53 8.12
C ILE A 14 8.57 0.60 8.78
N ARG A 15 9.79 1.10 9.08
CA ARG A 15 10.90 0.32 9.66
C ARG A 15 11.18 -0.99 8.91
N MET A 16 10.91 -1.02 7.61
CA MET A 16 11.20 -2.15 6.73
C MET A 16 12.39 -1.83 5.84
N THR A 17 13.18 -2.85 5.51
CA THR A 17 14.18 -2.70 4.44
C THR A 17 13.47 -2.60 3.09
N PRO A 18 14.06 -1.91 2.10
CA PRO A 18 13.48 -1.80 0.76
C PRO A 18 13.26 -3.18 0.13
N GLU A 19 14.08 -4.16 0.46
CA GLU A 19 13.94 -5.56 0.01
C GLU A 19 12.60 -6.17 0.46
N ILE A 20 12.25 -6.03 1.75
CA ILE A 20 10.98 -6.51 2.30
C ILE A 20 9.80 -5.77 1.66
N PHE A 21 9.96 -4.47 1.38
CA PHE A 21 8.95 -3.71 0.67
C PHE A 21 8.71 -4.27 -0.73
N HIS A 22 9.77 -4.54 -1.51
CA HIS A 22 9.66 -5.11 -2.85
C HIS A 22 9.05 -6.52 -2.82
N GLU A 23 9.47 -7.39 -1.89
CA GLU A 23 8.85 -8.72 -1.74
C GLU A 23 7.35 -8.63 -1.43
N LEU A 24 6.96 -7.69 -0.56
CA LEU A 24 5.56 -7.43 -0.24
C LEU A 24 4.80 -6.91 -1.46
N VAL A 25 5.39 -5.99 -2.23
CA VAL A 25 4.83 -5.49 -3.48
C VAL A 25 4.62 -6.62 -4.47
N ASP A 26 5.61 -7.50 -4.66
CA ASP A 26 5.52 -8.62 -5.60
C ASP A 26 4.42 -9.62 -5.19
N ALA A 27 4.27 -9.86 -3.89
CA ALA A 27 3.22 -10.73 -3.36
C ALA A 27 1.81 -10.12 -3.51
N LEU A 28 1.66 -8.82 -3.26
CA LEU A 28 0.36 -8.15 -3.23
C LEU A 28 -0.09 -7.61 -4.60
N SER A 29 0.85 -7.26 -5.49
CA SER A 29 0.56 -6.76 -6.85
C SER A 29 -0.45 -7.63 -7.61
N PRO A 30 -0.27 -8.96 -7.74
CA PRO A 30 -1.23 -9.80 -8.48
C PRO A 30 -2.62 -9.90 -7.82
N LEU A 31 -2.73 -9.57 -6.53
CA LEU A 31 -4.01 -9.57 -5.81
C LEU A 31 -4.73 -8.22 -5.95
N LEU A 32 -3.96 -7.13 -5.96
CA LEU A 32 -4.45 -5.78 -6.21
C LEU A 32 -4.89 -5.62 -7.67
N GLU A 33 -4.15 -6.18 -8.63
CA GLU A 33 -4.55 -6.20 -10.04
C GLU A 33 -5.87 -6.94 -10.28
N LYS A 34 -6.14 -8.03 -9.53
CA LYS A 34 -7.41 -8.77 -9.62
C LYS A 34 -8.61 -7.97 -9.10
N LYS A 35 -8.40 -7.07 -8.12
CA LYS A 35 -9.45 -6.19 -7.59
C LYS A 35 -9.61 -4.89 -8.38
N ASP A 36 -8.62 -4.50 -9.18
CA ASP A 36 -8.62 -3.26 -9.97
C ASP A 36 -9.50 -3.38 -11.23
N LYS A 37 -10.79 -3.69 -11.05
CA LYS A 37 -11.76 -3.86 -12.14
C LYS A 37 -12.40 -2.53 -12.58
N PHE A 38 -12.24 -1.45 -11.80
CA PHE A 38 -12.88 -0.16 -12.07
C PHE A 38 -12.09 1.02 -11.49
N MET A 39 -11.14 1.59 -12.24
CA MET A 39 -11.17 2.99 -12.72
C MET A 39 -9.86 3.43 -13.41
N ARG A 40 -10.06 4.19 -14.49
CA ARG A 40 -9.10 4.89 -15.36
C ARG A 40 -7.79 5.38 -14.69
N LYS A 41 -6.65 5.02 -15.31
CA LYS A 41 -5.26 5.25 -14.87
C LYS A 41 -4.97 4.60 -13.52
N ALA A 42 -4.71 3.29 -13.56
CA ALA A 42 -4.28 2.54 -12.38
C ALA A 42 -3.07 3.25 -11.76
N LEU A 43 -3.24 3.72 -10.52
CA LEU A 43 -2.12 4.10 -9.67
C LEU A 43 -1.23 2.86 -9.54
N GLU A 44 0.09 3.01 -9.63
CA GLU A 44 0.99 1.87 -9.55
C GLU A 44 0.76 1.09 -8.24
N PRO A 45 0.73 -0.26 -8.27
CA PRO A 45 0.45 -1.08 -7.10
C PRO A 45 1.41 -0.76 -5.95
N GLU A 46 2.67 -0.46 -6.27
CA GLU A 46 3.69 0.03 -5.34
C GLU A 46 3.24 1.26 -4.56
N LEU A 47 2.70 2.27 -5.26
CA LEU A 47 2.26 3.51 -4.65
C LEU A 47 1.01 3.29 -3.77
N LYS A 48 0.09 2.41 -4.20
CA LYS A 48 -1.09 2.03 -3.39
C LYS A 48 -0.68 1.36 -2.08
N ILE A 49 0.27 0.44 -2.16
CA ILE A 49 0.81 -0.28 -0.99
C ILE A 49 1.52 0.70 -0.08
N ALA A 50 2.38 1.57 -0.59
CA ALA A 50 3.09 2.56 0.21
C ALA A 50 2.16 3.52 0.95
N ILE A 51 1.14 4.07 0.27
CA ILE A 51 0.12 4.94 0.90
C ILE A 51 -0.58 4.21 2.05
N THR A 52 -0.98 2.96 1.81
CA THR A 52 -1.71 2.15 2.79
C THR A 52 -0.82 1.78 3.98
N LEU A 53 0.44 1.40 3.75
CA LEU A 53 1.38 1.10 4.81
C LEU A 53 1.73 2.35 5.63
N CYS A 54 1.86 3.52 5.00
CA CYS A 54 2.03 4.79 5.73
C CYS A 54 0.82 5.10 6.61
N TYR A 55 -0.40 4.88 6.09
CA TYR A 55 -1.62 5.00 6.88
C TYR A 55 -1.61 4.06 8.10
N LEU A 56 -1.24 2.79 7.91
CA LEU A 56 -1.22 1.79 8.98
C LEU A 56 -0.09 2.00 10.00
N ALA A 57 1.09 2.42 9.56
CA ALA A 57 2.26 2.58 10.43
C ALA A 57 2.20 3.85 11.29
N ILE A 58 1.69 4.94 10.74
CA ILE A 58 1.71 6.27 11.38
C ILE A 58 0.34 6.63 11.98
N GLY A 59 -0.74 6.04 11.47
CA GLY A 59 -2.11 6.44 11.82
C GLY A 59 -2.49 7.81 11.24
N ASP A 60 -1.90 8.19 10.11
CA ASP A 60 -2.11 9.51 9.51
C ASP A 60 -3.51 9.66 8.93
N SER A 61 -4.00 10.90 8.83
CA SER A 61 -5.30 11.20 8.21
C SER A 61 -5.22 11.16 6.68
N TYR A 62 -6.34 10.84 6.03
CA TYR A 62 -6.43 10.85 4.56
C TYR A 62 -6.06 12.20 3.92
N LYS A 63 -6.25 13.32 4.65
CA LYS A 63 -5.84 14.66 4.18
C LYS A 63 -4.32 14.82 4.13
N SER A 64 -3.61 14.33 5.13
CA SER A 64 -2.15 14.43 5.16
C SER A 64 -1.50 13.55 4.08
N LEU A 65 -2.07 12.35 3.86
CA LEU A 65 -1.66 11.47 2.76
C LEU A 65 -1.92 12.09 1.39
N MET A 66 -3.02 12.84 1.21
CA MET A 66 -3.31 13.56 -0.02
C MET A 66 -2.20 14.57 -0.36
N TYR A 67 -1.72 15.33 0.62
CA TYR A 67 -0.62 16.27 0.41
C TYR A 67 0.72 15.56 0.20
N SER A 68 0.98 14.48 0.94
CA SER A 68 2.26 13.76 0.89
C SER A 68 2.47 13.02 -0.44
N PHE A 69 1.41 12.41 -0.98
CA PHE A 69 1.48 11.58 -2.18
C PHE A 69 0.93 12.29 -3.44
N SER A 70 0.42 13.52 -3.31
CA SER A 70 -0.24 14.25 -4.41
C SER A 70 -1.37 13.46 -5.09
N VAL A 71 -2.00 12.54 -4.35
CA VAL A 71 -3.14 11.72 -4.80
C VAL A 71 -4.43 12.28 -4.24
N SER A 72 -5.50 12.32 -5.05
CA SER A 72 -6.77 12.88 -4.61
C SER A 72 -7.35 12.15 -3.39
N HIS A 73 -8.00 12.89 -2.48
CA HIS A 73 -8.66 12.32 -1.31
C HIS A 73 -9.67 11.21 -1.66
N ASN A 74 -10.43 11.37 -2.76
CA ASN A 74 -11.38 10.36 -3.20
C ASN A 74 -10.70 9.04 -3.56
N THR A 75 -9.54 9.13 -4.23
CA THR A 75 -8.70 7.99 -4.59
C THR A 75 -8.12 7.32 -3.35
N ILE A 76 -7.59 8.08 -2.40
CA ILE A 76 -7.02 7.56 -1.14
C ILE A 76 -8.09 6.83 -0.30
N CYS A 77 -9.27 7.41 -0.15
CA CYS A 77 -10.38 6.80 0.59
C CYS A 77 -10.84 5.45 0.01
N ARG A 78 -10.56 5.18 -1.27
CA ARG A 78 -10.88 3.90 -1.92
C ARG A 78 -9.73 2.92 -1.84
N ILE A 79 -8.51 3.37 -2.11
CA ILE A 79 -7.31 2.52 -2.16
C ILE A 79 -6.97 1.93 -0.80
N ILE A 80 -7.04 2.73 0.27
CA ILE A 80 -6.64 2.27 1.62
C ILE A 80 -7.47 1.05 2.06
N PRO A 81 -8.82 1.09 2.10
CA PRO A 81 -9.60 -0.08 2.51
C PRO A 81 -9.41 -1.26 1.55
N GLU A 82 -9.35 -1.04 0.23
CA GLU A 82 -9.11 -2.10 -0.76
C GLU A 82 -7.78 -2.82 -0.51
N THR A 83 -6.72 -2.06 -0.26
CA THR A 83 -5.37 -2.59 -0.03
C THR A 83 -5.25 -3.24 1.35
N CYS A 84 -5.89 -2.66 2.38
CA CYS A 84 -5.99 -3.26 3.71
C CYS A 84 -6.67 -4.64 3.68
N GLU A 85 -7.74 -4.80 2.90
CA GLU A 85 -8.40 -6.10 2.76
C GLU A 85 -7.48 -7.16 2.15
N VAL A 86 -6.66 -6.78 1.17
CA VAL A 86 -5.70 -7.70 0.52
C VAL A 86 -4.60 -8.08 1.50
N ILE A 87 -4.02 -7.09 2.19
CA ILE A 87 -2.99 -7.32 3.22
C ILE A 87 -3.52 -8.24 4.32
N PHE A 88 -4.72 -7.95 4.84
CA PHE A 88 -5.34 -8.76 5.89
C PHE A 88 -5.64 -10.17 5.41
N GLY A 89 -6.13 -10.32 4.17
CA GLY A 89 -6.37 -11.62 3.55
C GLY A 89 -5.11 -12.47 3.48
N GLU A 90 -3.99 -11.90 3.06
CA GLU A 90 -2.72 -12.65 3.01
C GLU A 90 -2.19 -13.00 4.39
N VAL A 91 -2.16 -12.05 5.32
CA VAL A 91 -1.75 -12.34 6.72
C VAL A 91 -2.64 -13.42 7.33
N MET A 92 -3.95 -13.38 7.09
CA MET A 92 -4.88 -14.38 7.60
C MET A 92 -4.67 -15.75 6.94
N SER A 93 -4.35 -15.79 5.64
CA SER A 93 -3.98 -17.01 4.92
C SER A 93 -2.77 -17.67 5.57
N PHE A 94 -1.71 -16.90 5.84
CA PHE A 94 -0.54 -17.40 6.57
C PHE A 94 -0.87 -17.93 7.96
N LEU A 95 -1.71 -17.24 8.73
CA LEU A 95 -2.11 -17.69 10.07
C LEU A 95 -2.96 -18.97 10.05
N SER A 96 -3.84 -19.12 9.05
CA SER A 96 -4.66 -20.34 8.89
C SER A 96 -3.87 -21.58 8.49
N LEU A 97 -2.68 -21.41 7.90
CA LEU A 97 -1.77 -22.50 7.50
C LEU A 97 -0.92 -23.03 8.66
N VAL A 98 -0.84 -22.31 9.77
CA VAL A 98 0.02 -22.64 10.93
C VAL A 98 -0.80 -23.19 12.10
N SER A 99 -2.14 -23.15 12.03
CA SER A 99 -3.06 -23.68 13.06
C SER A 99 -3.66 -25.03 12.69
#